data_AF-A0A8J6YJV9-F1
#
_entry.id   AF-A0A8J6YJV9-F1
#
_cell.length_a   1.000
_cell.length_b   1.000
_cell.length_c   1.000
_cell.angle_alpha   90.00
_cell.angle_beta   90.00
_cell.angle_gamma   90.00
#
_symmetry.space_group_name_H-M   'P 1'
#
loop_
_entity.id
_entity.type
_entity.pdbx_description
1 polymer ?
#
loop_
_entity_poly.entity_id
_entity_poly.type
_entity_poly.pdbx_seq_one_letter_code
_entity_poly.pdbx_strand_id
1 'polypeptide(L)'
;MTEKVTASRPSPVMLWRAWHAAIIGSGVVAYLTADSDTYAMHQFSGYLFAVLVLLRVFAGFTTFGQSGPFAFRIPGAPGSSRPQASGQPMTRASLFRMIRPWMFLALVVFGVAVGLTGVGADWAGKPMKHLHEAIAEASPAVVAAHVVVVLALLGTFSGFAKRQD
;
A
#
# COMPACT_ATOMS: atom_id res chain seq x y z
N MET A 1 -20.05 -39.29 17.00
CA MET A 1 -20.43 -38.18 16.11
C MET A 1 -19.22 -37.27 15.98
N THR A 2 -18.52 -37.31 14.86
CA THR A 2 -17.34 -36.46 14.58
C THR A 2 -17.83 -35.14 14.02
N GLU A 3 -17.79 -34.09 14.84
CA GLU A 3 -18.07 -32.72 14.42
C GLU A 3 -17.00 -32.31 13.41
N LYS A 4 -17.39 -32.21 12.13
CA LYS A 4 -16.53 -31.61 11.11
C LYS A 4 -16.39 -30.14 11.46
N VAL A 5 -15.31 -29.77 12.13
CA VAL A 5 -14.90 -28.38 12.29
C VAL A 5 -14.64 -27.82 10.89
N THR A 6 -15.66 -27.21 10.29
CA THR A 6 -15.48 -26.47 9.04
C THR A 6 -14.74 -25.19 9.38
N ALA A 7 -13.46 -25.13 9.02
CA ALA A 7 -12.67 -23.92 9.18
C ALA A 7 -13.40 -22.74 8.50
N SER A 8 -13.74 -21.72 9.29
CA SER A 8 -14.41 -20.52 8.78
C SER A 8 -13.49 -19.81 7.80
N ARG A 9 -13.98 -19.51 6.59
CA ARG A 9 -13.21 -18.73 5.60
C ARG A 9 -12.85 -17.36 6.18
N PRO A 10 -11.60 -16.88 6.00
CA PRO A 10 -11.19 -15.58 6.49
C PRO A 10 -12.05 -14.48 5.85
N SER A 11 -12.45 -13.47 6.64
CA SER A 11 -13.20 -12.34 6.10
C SER A 11 -12.36 -11.54 5.09
N PRO A 12 -12.97 -10.90 4.08
CA PRO A 12 -12.23 -10.10 3.09
C PRO A 12 -11.36 -9.00 3.72
N VAL A 13 -11.80 -8.44 4.84
CA VAL A 13 -11.06 -7.42 5.60
C VAL A 13 -9.82 -8.03 6.27
N MET A 14 -9.94 -9.23 6.85
CA MET A 14 -8.80 -9.91 7.46
C MET A 14 -7.75 -10.29 6.41
N LEU A 15 -8.19 -10.81 5.27
CA LEU A 15 -7.31 -11.12 4.15
C LEU A 15 -6.59 -9.85 3.66
N TRP A 16 -7.30 -8.74 3.52
CA TRP A 16 -6.70 -7.46 3.13
C TRP A 16 -5.68 -6.96 4.15
N ARG A 17 -5.95 -7.08 5.47
CA ARG A 17 -5.00 -6.69 6.52
C ARG A 17 -3.72 -7.54 6.48
N ALA A 18 -3.88 -8.86 6.35
CA ALA A 18 -2.74 -9.77 6.24
C ALA A 18 -1.90 -9.46 5.00
N TRP A 19 -2.55 -9.22 3.86
CA TRP A 19 -1.90 -8.79 2.62
C TRP A 19 -1.13 -7.49 2.77
N HIS A 20 -1.78 -6.48 3.36
CA HIS A 20 -1.18 -5.18 3.59
C HIS A 20 0.05 -5.27 4.51
N ALA A 21 -0.06 -6.06 5.58
CA ALA A 21 1.07 -6.33 6.47
C ALA A 21 2.20 -7.07 5.74
N ALA A 22 1.89 -8.03 4.87
CA ALA A 22 2.88 -8.74 4.08
C ALA A 22 3.65 -7.81 3.13
N ILE A 23 2.96 -6.90 2.41
CA ILE A 23 3.60 -5.88 1.56
C ILE A 23 4.55 -5.02 2.38
N ILE A 24 4.10 -4.51 3.53
CA ILE A 24 4.93 -3.65 4.38
C ILE A 24 6.14 -4.43 4.89
N GLY A 25 5.92 -5.63 5.43
CA GLY A 25 6.98 -6.46 5.99
C GLY A 25 8.05 -6.79 4.95
N SER A 26 7.63 -7.24 3.75
CA SER A 26 8.58 -7.53 2.67
C SER A 26 9.33 -6.30 2.21
N GLY A 27 8.66 -5.14 2.09
CA GLY A 27 9.31 -3.90 1.67
C GLY A 27 10.31 -3.37 2.71
N VAL A 28 9.96 -3.42 4.00
CA VAL A 28 10.87 -3.01 5.10
C VAL A 28 12.09 -3.91 5.16
N VAL A 29 11.90 -5.22 5.10
CA VAL A 29 13.02 -6.17 5.10
C VAL A 29 13.91 -5.92 3.88
N ALA A 30 13.32 -5.74 2.69
CA ALA A 30 14.10 -5.45 1.48
C ALA A 30 14.94 -4.17 1.64
N TYR A 31 14.34 -3.08 2.14
CA TYR A 31 15.06 -1.82 2.35
C TYR A 31 16.21 -1.96 3.34
N LEU A 32 15.98 -2.60 4.49
CA LEU A 32 16.98 -2.73 5.56
C LEU A 32 18.10 -3.72 5.25
N THR A 33 17.97 -4.53 4.20
CA THR A 33 18.91 -5.62 3.90
C THR A 33 19.66 -5.41 2.60
N ALA A 34 19.55 -4.22 2.00
CA ALA A 34 20.17 -3.86 0.74
C ALA A 34 21.71 -3.92 0.74
N ASP A 35 22.32 -3.98 1.92
CA ASP A 35 23.76 -4.16 2.10
C ASP A 35 24.26 -5.52 1.59
N SER A 36 25.55 -5.57 1.24
CA SER A 36 26.19 -6.76 0.65
C SER A 36 26.06 -8.01 1.50
N ASP A 37 26.13 -7.86 2.82
CA ASP A 37 26.18 -8.97 3.77
C ASP A 37 24.82 -9.66 3.94
N THR A 38 23.74 -9.00 3.53
CA THR A 38 22.37 -9.49 3.62
C THR A 38 21.64 -9.54 2.27
N TYR A 39 22.40 -9.47 1.16
CA TYR A 39 21.84 -9.33 -0.18
C TYR A 39 20.83 -10.43 -0.56
N ALA A 40 21.06 -11.67 -0.13
CA ALA A 40 20.11 -12.76 -0.37
C ALA A 40 18.73 -12.50 0.27
N MET A 41 18.70 -11.88 1.45
CA MET A 41 17.47 -11.50 2.13
C MET A 41 16.80 -10.31 1.44
N HIS A 42 17.59 -9.34 0.95
CA HIS A 42 17.09 -8.24 0.12
C HIS A 42 16.41 -8.75 -1.14
N GLN A 43 17.05 -9.65 -1.88
CA GLN A 43 16.52 -10.19 -3.11
C GLN A 43 15.24 -11.00 -2.87
N PHE A 44 15.23 -11.90 -1.89
CA PHE A 44 14.05 -12.68 -1.54
C PHE A 44 12.86 -11.79 -1.14
N SER A 45 13.08 -10.86 -0.22
CA SER A 45 12.02 -9.97 0.28
C SER A 45 11.58 -8.96 -0.79
N GLY A 46 12.49 -8.49 -1.65
CA GLY A 46 12.20 -7.66 -2.81
C GLY A 46 11.32 -8.35 -3.84
N TYR A 47 11.59 -9.62 -4.15
CA TYR A 47 10.72 -10.42 -5.03
C TYR A 47 9.35 -10.68 -4.41
N LEU A 48 9.29 -11.01 -3.12
CA LEU A 48 8.02 -11.15 -2.41
C LEU A 48 7.20 -9.85 -2.48
N PHE A 49 7.84 -8.71 -2.23
CA PHE A 49 7.22 -7.39 -2.36
C PHE A 49 6.69 -7.16 -3.78
N ALA A 50 7.51 -7.39 -4.81
CA ALA A 50 7.13 -7.21 -6.20
C ALA A 50 5.92 -8.08 -6.58
N VAL A 51 5.92 -9.36 -6.19
CA VAL A 51 4.79 -10.29 -6.42
C VAL A 51 3.53 -9.79 -5.73
N LEU A 52 3.60 -9.39 -4.46
CA LEU A 52 2.44 -8.88 -3.72
C LEU A 52 1.91 -7.57 -4.31
N VAL A 53 2.76 -6.69 -4.82
CA VAL A 53 2.30 -5.47 -5.50
C VAL A 53 1.64 -5.81 -6.84
N LEU A 54 2.21 -6.71 -7.64
CA LEU A 54 1.63 -7.13 -8.91
C LEU A 54 0.29 -7.84 -8.71
N LEU A 55 0.18 -8.69 -7.70
CA LEU A 55 -1.09 -9.32 -7.34
C LEU A 55 -2.11 -8.28 -6.80
N ARG A 56 -1.66 -7.20 -6.15
CA ARG A 56 -2.54 -6.08 -5.77
C ARG A 56 -3.12 -5.38 -7.00
N VAL A 57 -2.29 -5.18 -8.02
CA VAL A 57 -2.68 -4.62 -9.32
C VAL A 57 -3.67 -5.55 -10.01
N PHE A 58 -3.34 -6.84 -10.13
CA PHE A 58 -4.20 -7.85 -10.72
C PHE A 58 -5.57 -7.93 -10.02
N ALA A 59 -5.57 -8.06 -8.69
CA ALA A 59 -6.80 -8.11 -7.90
C ALA A 59 -7.67 -6.87 -8.11
N GLY A 60 -7.07 -5.69 -8.20
CA GLY A 60 -7.81 -4.47 -8.43
C GLY A 60 -8.39 -4.31 -9.83
N PHE A 61 -7.72 -4.85 -10.86
CA PHE A 61 -8.32 -4.98 -12.20
C PHE A 61 -9.50 -5.96 -12.21
N THR A 62 -9.36 -7.13 -11.55
CA THR A 62 -10.45 -8.13 -11.49
C THR A 62 -11.66 -7.67 -10.68
N THR A 63 -11.48 -6.69 -9.80
CA THR A 63 -12.54 -6.12 -8.94
C THR A 63 -12.88 -4.68 -9.33
N PHE A 64 -12.51 -4.25 -10.53
CA PHE A 64 -12.77 -2.91 -11.02
C PHE A 64 -14.29 -2.66 -11.09
N GLY A 65 -14.74 -1.50 -10.59
CA GLY A 65 -16.16 -1.15 -10.49
C GLY A 65 -16.93 -1.83 -9.36
N GLN A 66 -16.30 -2.70 -8.57
CA GLN A 66 -16.93 -3.35 -7.41
C GLN A 66 -16.62 -2.59 -6.11
N SER A 67 -17.42 -2.86 -5.07
CA SER A 67 -17.12 -2.39 -3.71
C SER A 67 -16.32 -3.43 -2.95
N GLY A 68 -15.21 -3.03 -2.33
CA GLY A 68 -14.42 -3.93 -1.51
C GLY A 68 -13.05 -3.38 -1.13
N PRO A 69 -12.30 -4.10 -0.28
CA PRO A 69 -10.95 -3.70 0.12
C PRO A 69 -9.91 -3.88 -1.00
N PHE A 70 -10.16 -4.78 -1.96
CA PHE A 70 -9.30 -5.03 -3.12
C PHE A 70 -9.68 -4.22 -4.37
N ALA A 71 -10.85 -3.59 -4.41
CA ALA A 71 -11.25 -2.77 -5.54
C ALA A 71 -10.27 -1.61 -5.78
N PHE A 72 -10.01 -1.32 -7.06
CA PHE A 72 -9.30 -0.11 -7.45
C PHE A 72 -10.11 1.13 -7.11
N ARG A 73 -9.43 2.13 -6.54
CA ARG A 73 -9.99 3.44 -6.23
C ARG A 73 -9.18 4.46 -7.01
N ILE A 74 -9.49 4.60 -8.29
CA ILE A 74 -8.82 5.57 -9.17
C ILE A 74 -9.59 6.89 -9.09
N PRO A 75 -8.91 8.05 -9.05
CA PRO A 75 -9.58 9.34 -9.15
C PRO A 75 -10.48 9.41 -10.40
N GLY A 76 -11.73 9.86 -10.24
CA GLY A 76 -12.69 10.02 -11.34
C GLY A 76 -13.47 8.77 -11.75
N ALA A 77 -13.17 7.58 -11.20
CA ALA A 77 -13.96 6.37 -11.44
C ALA A 77 -15.38 6.45 -10.80
N PRO A 78 -16.40 5.76 -11.34
CA PRO A 78 -17.73 5.66 -10.71
C PRO A 78 -17.62 5.17 -9.25
N GLY A 79 -18.16 5.95 -8.31
CA GLY A 79 -18.04 5.66 -6.86
C GLY A 79 -16.76 6.23 -6.19
N SER A 80 -15.83 6.79 -6.96
CA SER A 80 -14.78 7.67 -6.43
C SER A 80 -15.36 9.09 -6.32
N SER A 81 -15.56 9.56 -5.09
CA SER A 81 -15.96 10.93 -4.74
C SER A 81 -17.13 11.53 -5.56
N ARG A 82 -18.36 11.41 -5.04
CA ARG A 82 -19.43 12.34 -5.44
C ARG A 82 -19.05 13.74 -4.91
N PRO A 83 -19.10 14.81 -5.73
CA PRO A 83 -18.81 16.16 -5.25
C PRO A 83 -19.70 16.48 -4.05
N GLN A 84 -19.10 17.02 -2.99
CA GLN A 84 -19.87 17.53 -1.85
C GLN A 84 -20.68 18.73 -2.36
N ALA A 85 -21.97 18.79 -2.01
CA ALA A 85 -22.81 19.93 -2.37
C ALA A 85 -22.12 21.23 -1.95
N SER A 86 -22.07 22.20 -2.85
CA SER A 86 -21.43 23.50 -2.61
C SER A 86 -22.02 24.14 -1.36
N GLY A 87 -21.15 24.51 -0.41
CA GLY A 87 -21.54 25.22 0.82
C GLY A 87 -21.51 24.39 2.11
N GLN A 88 -21.28 23.07 2.08
CA GLN A 88 -21.03 22.33 3.33
C GLN A 88 -19.56 22.36 3.75
N PRO A 89 -19.26 22.55 5.05
CA PRO A 89 -17.89 22.45 5.54
C PRO A 89 -17.33 21.06 5.27
N MET A 90 -16.07 20.99 4.83
CA MET A 90 -15.39 19.72 4.62
C MET A 90 -15.17 19.01 5.96
N THR A 91 -15.78 17.84 6.11
CA THR A 91 -15.51 16.97 7.25
C THR A 91 -14.23 16.17 7.01
N ARG A 92 -13.57 15.71 8.09
CA ARG A 92 -12.41 14.80 7.99
C ARG A 92 -12.72 13.56 7.15
N ALA A 93 -13.93 13.01 7.28
CA ALA A 93 -14.39 11.87 6.49
C ALA A 93 -14.53 12.21 4.99
N SER A 94 -14.99 13.42 4.66
CA SER A 94 -15.08 13.90 3.27
C SER A 94 -13.69 14.07 2.66
N LEU A 95 -12.75 14.67 3.40
CA LEU A 95 -11.34 14.81 3.02
C LEU A 95 -10.69 13.44 2.79
N PHE A 96 -10.84 12.51 3.74
CA PHE A 96 -10.29 11.16 3.60
C PHE A 96 -10.84 10.44 2.37
N ARG A 97 -12.14 10.54 2.11
CA ARG A 97 -12.77 9.95 0.92
C ARG A 97 -12.20 10.53 -0.38
N MET A 98 -11.91 11.83 -0.41
CA MET A 98 -11.34 12.54 -1.56
C MET A 98 -9.87 12.17 -1.81
N ILE A 99 -9.05 12.10 -0.76
CA ILE A 99 -7.60 11.89 -0.85
C ILE A 99 -7.23 10.41 -1.01
N ARG A 100 -8.04 9.49 -0.47
CA ARG A 100 -7.81 8.05 -0.52
C ARG A 100 -7.51 7.45 -1.92
N PRO A 101 -8.23 7.79 -3.01
CA PRO A 101 -7.88 7.27 -4.33
C PRO A 101 -6.51 7.75 -4.82
N TRP A 102 -6.11 8.98 -4.47
CA TRP A 102 -4.78 9.50 -4.80
C TRP A 102 -3.67 8.79 -4.03
N MET A 103 -3.85 8.54 -2.73
CA MET A 103 -2.90 7.74 -1.94
C MET A 103 -2.75 6.33 -2.53
N PHE A 104 -3.87 5.70 -2.88
CA PHE A 104 -3.86 4.39 -3.51
C PHE A 104 -3.06 4.41 -4.82
N LEU A 105 -3.34 5.37 -5.70
CA LEU A 105 -2.65 5.49 -6.98
C LEU A 105 -1.15 5.73 -6.79
N ALA A 106 -0.77 6.67 -5.92
CA ALA A 106 0.63 6.98 -5.62
C ALA A 106 1.39 5.75 -5.12
N LEU A 107 0.84 5.03 -4.14
CA LEU A 107 1.48 3.84 -3.57
C LEU A 107 1.58 2.67 -4.55
N VAL A 108 0.55 2.45 -5.38
CA VAL A 108 0.58 1.36 -6.37
C VAL A 108 1.57 1.67 -7.47
N VAL A 109 1.54 2.89 -8.03
CA VAL A 109 2.49 3.30 -9.07
C VAL A 109 3.91 3.20 -8.55
N PHE A 110 4.16 3.74 -7.35
CA PHE A 110 5.49 3.72 -6.76
C PHE A 110 5.95 2.31 -6.40
N GLY A 111 5.08 1.50 -5.79
CA GLY A 111 5.39 0.12 -5.46
C GLY A 111 5.69 -0.75 -6.69
N VAL A 112 4.93 -0.56 -7.78
CA VAL A 112 5.20 -1.23 -9.06
C VAL A 112 6.55 -0.78 -9.62
N ALA A 113 6.83 0.52 -9.60
CA ALA A 113 8.11 1.05 -10.09
C ALA A 113 9.29 0.47 -9.31
N VAL A 114 9.26 0.49 -7.97
CA VAL A 114 10.31 -0.11 -7.12
C VAL A 114 10.46 -1.61 -7.40
N GLY A 115 9.35 -2.36 -7.43
CA GLY A 115 9.39 -3.82 -7.62
C GLY A 115 9.91 -4.21 -9.01
N LEU A 116 9.44 -3.57 -10.07
CA LEU A 116 9.86 -3.88 -11.44
C LEU A 116 11.30 -3.46 -11.73
N THR A 117 11.73 -2.30 -11.20
CA THR A 117 13.13 -1.88 -11.33
C THR A 117 14.07 -2.77 -10.51
N GLY A 118 13.63 -3.26 -9.35
CA GLY A 118 14.39 -4.23 -8.54
C GLY A 118 14.55 -5.56 -9.25
N VAL A 119 13.47 -6.13 -9.79
CA VAL A 119 13.56 -7.32 -10.65
C VAL A 119 14.48 -7.03 -11.83
N GLY A 120 14.27 -5.91 -12.54
CA GLY A 120 15.08 -5.54 -13.68
C GLY A 120 16.57 -5.36 -13.38
N ALA A 121 16.93 -4.96 -12.15
CA ALA A 121 18.31 -4.75 -11.72
C ALA A 121 19.16 -6.04 -11.80
N ASP A 122 18.50 -7.20 -11.73
CA ASP A 122 19.14 -8.51 -11.87
C ASP A 122 19.42 -8.89 -13.33
N TRP A 123 18.67 -8.35 -14.30
CA TRP A 123 18.73 -8.77 -15.71
C TRP A 123 19.27 -7.70 -16.67
N ALA A 124 19.06 -6.42 -16.36
CA ALA A 124 19.31 -5.30 -17.27
C ALA A 124 20.59 -4.50 -16.93
N GLY A 125 21.41 -5.00 -16.00
CA GLY A 125 22.72 -4.44 -15.70
C GLY A 125 22.71 -3.10 -14.96
N LYS A 126 23.83 -2.36 -15.04
CA LYS A 126 24.11 -1.16 -14.22
C LYS A 126 23.04 -0.06 -14.28
N PRO A 127 22.46 0.32 -15.43
CA PRO A 127 21.47 1.40 -15.49
C PRO A 127 20.25 1.11 -14.62
N MET A 128 19.80 -0.16 -14.60
CA MET A 128 18.62 -0.55 -13.84
C MET A 128 18.92 -0.62 -12.34
N LYS A 129 20.15 -0.96 -11.95
CA LYS A 129 20.59 -0.87 -10.55
C LYS A 129 20.50 0.56 -10.01
N HIS A 130 21.04 1.53 -10.75
CA HIS A 130 20.97 2.95 -10.34
C HIS A 130 19.54 3.49 -10.33
N LEU A 131 18.71 3.09 -11.30
CA LEU A 131 17.30 3.46 -11.31
C LEU A 131 16.56 2.87 -10.12
N HIS A 132 16.79 1.58 -9.82
CA HIS A 132 16.20 0.92 -8.67
C HIS A 132 16.61 1.59 -7.37
N GLU A 133 17.91 1.85 -7.18
CA GLU A 133 18.46 2.54 -6.02
C GLU A 133 17.80 3.91 -5.81
N ALA A 134 17.72 4.74 -6.86
CA ALA A 134 17.11 6.07 -6.77
C ALA A 134 15.63 6.02 -6.38
N ILE A 135 14.85 5.09 -6.93
CA ILE A 135 13.42 4.96 -6.60
C ILE A 135 13.25 4.31 -5.22
N ALA A 136 14.05 3.30 -4.88
CA ALA A 136 14.01 2.62 -3.59
C ALA A 136 14.34 3.58 -2.44
N GLU A 137 15.29 4.49 -2.63
CA GLU A 137 15.67 5.50 -1.64
C GLU A 137 14.56 6.53 -1.38
N ALA A 138 13.76 6.86 -2.39
CA ALA A 138 12.60 7.72 -2.23
C ALA A 138 11.38 6.99 -1.61
N SER A 139 11.38 5.65 -1.59
CA SER A 139 10.24 4.85 -1.12
C SER A 139 9.83 5.10 0.34
N PRO A 140 10.75 5.26 1.31
CA PRO A 140 10.37 5.50 2.71
C PRO A 140 9.64 6.83 2.87
N ALA A 141 10.05 7.87 2.14
CA ALA A 141 9.40 9.18 2.19
C ALA A 141 7.94 9.12 1.67
N VAL A 142 7.70 8.38 0.59
CA VAL A 142 6.35 8.18 0.03
C VAL A 142 5.45 7.42 1.02
N VAL A 143 5.98 6.36 1.63
CA VAL A 143 5.24 5.58 2.64
C VAL A 143 5.00 6.41 3.91
N ALA A 144 5.98 7.18 4.37
CA ALA A 144 5.85 8.07 5.52
C ALA A 144 4.76 9.13 5.28
N ALA A 145 4.74 9.75 4.10
CA ALA A 145 3.69 10.69 3.72
C ALA A 145 2.29 10.04 3.79
N HIS A 146 2.15 8.79 3.31
CA HIS A 146 0.90 8.04 3.44
C HIS A 146 0.49 7.84 4.90
N VAL A 147 1.42 7.40 5.76
CA VAL A 147 1.16 7.17 7.19
C VAL A 147 0.72 8.46 7.89
N VAL A 148 1.41 9.58 7.65
CA VAL A 148 1.06 10.89 8.21
C VAL A 148 -0.37 11.29 7.83
N VAL A 149 -0.74 11.16 6.56
CA VAL A 149 -2.10 11.50 6.09
C VAL A 149 -3.14 10.61 6.76
N VAL A 150 -2.89 9.31 6.88
CA VAL A 150 -3.82 8.37 7.54
C VAL A 150 -4.01 8.73 9.01
N LEU A 151 -2.93 8.97 9.74
CA LEU A 151 -2.99 9.32 11.17
C LEU A 151 -3.67 10.68 11.42
N ALA A 152 -3.36 11.69 10.59
CA ALA A 152 -3.97 13.01 10.69
C ALA A 152 -5.49 12.94 10.47
N LEU A 153 -5.94 12.17 9.49
CA LEU A 153 -7.36 12.09 9.12
C LEU A 153 -8.18 11.13 9.98
N LEU A 154 -7.56 10.11 10.58
CA LEU A 154 -8.20 9.23 11.57
C LEU A 154 -8.25 9.85 12.99
N GLY A 155 -7.61 10.99 13.21
CA GLY A 155 -7.66 11.72 14.48
C GLY A 155 -6.71 11.18 15.56
N THR A 156 -5.80 10.27 15.22
CA THR A 156 -4.84 9.66 16.16
C THR A 156 -3.84 10.66 16.71
N PHE A 157 -3.56 11.76 16.01
CA PHE A 157 -2.73 12.87 16.51
C PHE A 157 -3.44 13.73 17.57
N SER A 158 -4.78 13.77 17.59
CA SER A 158 -5.55 14.61 18.53
C SER A 158 -5.70 13.98 19.92
N GLY A 159 -5.42 12.69 20.07
CA GLY A 159 -5.56 11.95 21.34
C GLY A 159 -4.38 12.11 22.32
N PHE A 160 -3.23 12.58 21.84
CA PHE A 160 -2.04 12.82 22.68
C PHE A 160 -2.06 14.20 23.36
N ALA A 161 -2.77 15.18 22.78
CA ALA A 161 -2.82 16.56 23.28
C ALA A 161 -3.92 16.82 24.33
N LYS A 162 -4.73 15.81 24.69
CA LYS A 162 -5.92 15.94 25.57
C LYS A 162 -5.84 15.13 26.87
N ARG A 163 -4.63 14.86 27.36
CA ARG A 163 -4.42 14.29 28.71
C ARG A 163 -3.44 15.17 29.47
N GLN A 164 -3.91 16.34 29.88
CA GLN A 164 -3.23 17.19 30.85
C GLN A 164 -4.32 17.91 31.66
N ASP A 165 -5.05 17.13 32.43
CA ASP A 165 -6.06 17.56 33.39
C ASP A 165 -6.21 16.46 34.45
#